data_AF-A0A2X3ISN8-F1
#
_entry.id   AF-A0A2X3ISN8-F1
#
_cell.length_a   1.000
_cell.length_b   1.000
_cell.length_c   1.000
_cell.angle_alpha   90.00
_cell.angle_beta   90.00
_cell.angle_gamma   90.00
#
_symmetry.space_group_name_H-M   'P 1'
#
loop_
_entity.id
_entity.type
_entity.pdbx_description
1 polymer ?
#
loop_
_entity_poly.entity_id
_entity_poly.type
_entity_poly.pdbx_seq_one_letter_code
_entity_poly.pdbx_strand_id
1 'polypeptide(L)' 'MLVREQQEVKAGQKIATMGSTRNQLNKITFEIRYKGKSVNPLQYLPQR' A
#
# COMPACT_ATOMS: atom_id res chain seq x y z
N MET A 1 -14.32 -5.39 -3.75
CA MET A 1 -12.86 -5.60 -3.70
C MET A 1 -12.27 -4.97 -4.95
N LEU A 2 -11.32 -4.04 -4.83
CA LEU A 2 -10.87 -3.22 -5.98
C LEU A 2 -9.75 -3.86 -6.81
N VAL A 3 -8.96 -4.74 -6.21
CA VAL A 3 -7.99 -5.61 -6.90
C VAL A 3 -8.00 -7.01 -6.28
N ARG A 4 -7.47 -8.02 -6.98
CA ARG A 4 -7.36 -9.41 -6.52
C ARG A 4 -5.90 -9.86 -6.44
N GLU A 5 -5.64 -10.99 -5.79
CA GLU A 5 -4.29 -11.58 -5.73
C GLU A 5 -3.74 -11.82 -7.14
N GLN A 6 -2.43 -11.59 -7.32
CA GLN A 6 -1.71 -11.71 -8.60
C GLN A 6 -2.17 -10.73 -9.70
N GLN A 7 -3.08 -9.81 -9.39
CA GLN A 7 -3.47 -8.77 -10.35
C GLN A 7 -2.33 -7.78 -10.56
N GLU A 8 -1.93 -7.57 -11.81
CA GLU A 8 -1.03 -6.47 -12.17
C GLU A 8 -1.72 -5.12 -11.94
N VAL A 9 -1.01 -4.20 -11.28
CA VAL A 9 -1.49 -2.86 -10.95
C VAL A 9 -0.52 -1.81 -11.48
N LYS A 10 -1.05 -0.67 -11.90
CA LYS A 10 -0.25 0.46 -12.40
C LYS A 10 -0.06 1.52 -11.33
N ALA A 11 1.00 2.32 -11.44
CA ALA A 11 1.20 3.48 -10.57
C ALA A 11 -0.03 4.40 -10.64
N GLY A 12 -0.51 4.85 -9.47
CA GLY A 12 -1.72 5.69 -9.35
C GLY A 12 -3.05 4.92 -9.36
N GLN A 13 -3.05 3.59 -9.57
CA GLN A 13 -4.27 2.79 -9.52
C GLN A 13 -4.80 2.66 -8.09
N LYS A 14 -6.12 2.85 -7.92
CA LYS A 14 -6.79 2.65 -6.64
C LYS A 14 -6.96 1.15 -6.34
N ILE A 15 -6.20 0.66 -5.37
CA ILE A 15 -6.20 -0.77 -4.98
C ILE A 15 -7.13 -1.11 -3.83
N ALA A 16 -7.51 -0.13 -3.01
CA ALA A 16 -8.39 -0.33 -1.86
C ALA A 16 -9.10 0.97 -1.45
N THR A 17 -10.17 0.82 -0.69
CA THR A 17 -10.84 1.91 0.06
C THR A 17 -10.56 1.69 1.53
N MET A 18 -10.23 2.75 2.27
CA MET A 18 -10.09 2.65 3.73
C MET A 18 -11.40 2.16 4.34
N GLY A 19 -11.33 1.08 5.11
CA GLY A 19 -12.43 0.63 5.96
C GLY A 19 -12.38 1.35 7.30
N SER A 20 -13.54 1.56 7.93
CA SER A 20 -13.70 2.24 9.22
C SER A 20 -13.89 1.25 10.37
N THR A 21 -13.12 0.16 10.40
CA THR A 21 -13.37 -0.96 11.31
C THR A 21 -12.64 -0.78 12.63
N ARG A 22 -13.39 -0.34 13.67
CA ARG A 22 -13.14 -0.53 15.12
C ARG A 22 -11.86 0.01 15.77
N ASN A 23 -10.98 0.73 15.07
CA ASN A 23 -9.89 1.47 15.73
C ASN A 23 -10.13 2.97 15.66
N GLN A 24 -9.85 3.69 16.76
CA GLN A 24 -9.98 5.15 16.87
C GLN A 24 -9.11 5.92 15.85
N LEU A 25 -8.17 5.24 15.19
CA LEU A 25 -7.30 5.80 14.17
C LEU A 25 -7.35 4.91 12.92
N ASN A 26 -7.95 5.44 11.85
CA ASN A 26 -7.90 4.84 10.52
C ASN A 26 -6.47 4.99 9.98
N LYS A 27 -5.61 3.99 10.22
CA LYS A 27 -4.23 3.96 9.73
C LYS A 27 -4.09 2.88 8.67
N ILE A 28 -3.53 3.26 7.52
CA ILE A 28 -3.02 2.32 6.52
C ILE A 28 -1.55 2.05 6.84
N THR A 29 -1.18 0.78 6.95
CA THR A 29 0.22 0.36 7.01
C THR A 29 0.64 -0.16 5.64
N PHE A 30 1.77 0.33 5.13
CA PHE A 30 2.40 -0.15 3.89
C PHE A 30 3.81 -0.65 4.19
N GLU A 31 4.21 -1.73 3.52
CA GLU A 31 5.57 -2.27 3.54
C GLU A 31 6.07 -2.35 2.09
N ILE A 32 7.32 -1.91 1.86
CA ILE A 32 8.00 -2.11 0.59
C ILE A 32 9.11 -3.14 0.81
N ARG A 33 9.11 -4.20 -0.01
CA ARG A 33 10.15 -5.23 -0.01
C ARG A 33 10.88 -5.22 -1.34
N TYR A 34 12.20 -5.13 -1.30
CA TYR A 34 13.05 -5.26 -2.48
C TYR A 34 13.91 -6.52 -2.33
N LYS A 35 13.85 -7.42 -3.33
CA LYS A 35 14.55 -8.71 -3.32
C LYS A 35 14.34 -9.50 -2.00
N GLY A 36 13.11 -9.48 -1.48
CA GLY A 36 12.73 -10.18 -0.25
C GLY A 36 13.09 -9.47 1.06
N LYS A 37 13.88 -8.39 1.04
CA LYS A 37 14.23 -7.59 2.23
C LYS A 37 13.31 -6.39 2.37
N SER A 38 12.81 -6.12 3.58
CA SER A 38 12.09 -4.88 3.87
C SER A 38 13.04 -3.69 3.73
N VAL A 39 12.63 -2.69 2.95
CA VAL A 39 13.42 -1.48 2.67
C VAL A 39 12.67 -0.26 3.16
N ASN A 40 13.40 0.85 3.39
CA ASN A 40 12.77 2.10 3.82
C ASN A 40 11.84 2.63 2.72
N PRO A 41 10.52 2.68 2.94
CA PRO A 41 9.59 3.03 1.88
C PRO A 41 9.67 4.50 1.47
N LEU A 42 10.16 5.40 2.34
CA LEU A 42 10.32 6.82 2.01
C LEU A 42 11.31 7.06 0.86
N GLN A 43 12.22 6.12 0.60
CA GLN A 43 13.15 6.20 -0.54
C GLN A 43 12.47 5.86 -1.88
N TYR A 44 11.29 5.23 -1.86
CA TYR A 44 10.56 4.77 -3.05
C TYR A 44 9.25 5.52 -3.27
N LEU A 45 8.86 6.36 -2.31
CA LEU A 45 7.74 7.26 -2.50
C LEU A 45 8.21 8.48 -3.29
N PRO A 46 7.41 8.96 -4.26
CA PRO A 46 7.74 10.18 -4.98
C PRO A 46 7.90 11.33 -3.97
N GLN A 47 9.02 12.07 -4.08
CA GLN A 47 9.11 13.37 -3.43
C GLN A 47 8.03 14.26 -4.06
N ARG A 48 7.16 14.80 -3.22
CA ARG A 48 5.99 15.58 -3.64
C ARG A 48 6.36 16.76 -4.52
#